data_AF-A0AAU9KR69-F1
#
_entry.id   AF-A0AAU9KR69-F1
#
_cell.length_a   1.000
_cell.length_b   1.000
_cell.length_c   1.000
_cell.angle_alpha   90.00
_cell.angle_beta   90.00
_cell.angle_gamma   90.00
#
_symmetry.space_group_name_H-M   'P 1'
#
loop_
_entity.id
_entity.type
_entity.pdbx_description
1 polymer ?
#
loop_
_entity_poly.entity_id
_entity_poly.type
_entity_poly.pdbx_seq_one_letter_code
_entity_poly.pdbx_strand_id
1 'polypeptide(L)'
;MTESSDVVVLERSLFHEQNVWVYQVPPGQITSLAPRADAWDPENPFFTGSIRVLQKGDACFVQLFEPDATTESEARGPRLFAQCPIQITSDMALDAYVHDCADSSRYFMLRMEDEQSSRRAFVGIGFPDRTAAFNFKATLQDYTKYAMRQLEVQQQQVENGATIQEQTTADQVARKKSNLGLPDGATIRIKLRTKSSDNPKTVTQCSRRNDAGYNATNMAKTRLIPPPPRDSPSSVATHARPSVIAESSAIDDEDWGDFTSA
;
A
#
# COMPACT_ATOMS: atom_id res chain seq x y z
N MET A 1 -44.76 15.87 -9.86
CA MET A 1 -43.42 16.12 -9.28
C MET A 1 -42.88 14.80 -8.77
N THR A 2 -41.65 14.45 -9.11
CA THR A 2 -40.94 13.33 -8.48
C THR A 2 -40.21 13.84 -7.26
N GLU A 3 -40.55 13.35 -6.08
CA GLU A 3 -39.74 13.53 -4.88
C GLU A 3 -38.47 12.69 -5.07
N SER A 4 -37.39 13.32 -5.51
CA SER A 4 -36.05 12.77 -5.37
C SER A 4 -35.77 12.70 -3.87
N SER A 5 -35.89 11.51 -3.28
CA SER A 5 -35.53 11.30 -1.90
C SER A 5 -34.05 11.62 -1.70
N ASP A 6 -33.74 12.49 -0.75
CA ASP A 6 -32.36 12.83 -0.38
C ASP A 6 -31.69 11.61 0.27
N VAL A 7 -31.17 10.72 -0.57
CA VAL A 7 -30.33 9.59 -0.15
C VAL A 7 -29.04 10.17 0.40
N VAL A 8 -28.94 10.25 1.73
CA VAL A 8 -27.75 10.73 2.44
C VAL A 8 -26.60 9.75 2.25
N VAL A 9 -25.87 9.91 1.13
CA VAL A 9 -24.66 9.13 0.84
C VAL A 9 -23.54 9.57 1.79
N LEU A 10 -23.05 8.63 2.60
CA LEU A 10 -21.92 8.89 3.49
C LEU A 10 -20.66 9.15 2.67
N GLU A 11 -20.13 10.38 2.75
CA GLU A 11 -18.80 10.74 2.24
C GLU A 11 -17.74 10.62 3.33
N ARG A 12 -16.59 10.04 2.97
CA ARG A 12 -15.43 9.88 3.85
C ARG A 12 -14.14 10.21 3.09
N SER A 13 -13.41 11.22 3.55
CA SER A 13 -12.03 11.44 3.14
C SER A 13 -11.12 10.35 3.72
N LEU A 14 -10.33 9.72 2.86
CA LEU A 14 -9.39 8.65 3.20
C LEU A 14 -7.92 9.11 3.14
N PHE A 15 -7.61 10.06 2.26
CA PHE A 15 -6.28 10.65 2.08
C PHE A 15 -6.40 12.05 1.44
N HIS A 16 -5.50 12.95 1.78
CA HIS A 16 -5.42 14.31 1.23
C HIS A 16 -3.98 14.81 1.29
N GLU A 17 -3.47 15.38 0.21
CA GLU A 17 -2.13 15.96 0.14
C GLU A 17 -2.16 17.21 -0.75
N GLN A 18 -1.47 18.28 -0.34
CA GLN A 18 -1.58 19.61 -0.96
C GLN A 18 -0.47 19.92 -1.97
N ASN A 19 0.64 19.18 -1.93
CA ASN A 19 1.79 19.39 -2.79
C ASN A 19 1.98 18.17 -3.70
N VAL A 20 1.17 18.05 -4.75
CA VAL A 20 1.25 16.95 -5.73
C VAL A 20 1.53 17.52 -7.11
N TRP A 21 2.62 17.08 -7.71
CA TRP A 21 2.97 17.40 -9.08
C TRP A 21 2.12 16.59 -10.06
N VAL A 22 1.65 17.25 -11.12
CA VAL A 22 0.86 16.65 -12.20
C VAL A 22 1.69 16.70 -13.49
N TYR A 23 1.69 15.62 -14.26
CA TYR A 23 2.50 15.42 -15.46
C TYR A 23 1.64 14.90 -16.62
N GLN A 24 1.97 15.29 -17.84
CA GLN A 24 1.34 14.77 -19.05
C GLN A 24 2.01 13.44 -19.47
N VAL A 25 1.24 12.36 -19.50
CA VAL A 25 1.78 11.02 -19.85
C VAL A 25 1.99 10.91 -21.37
N PRO A 26 3.18 10.49 -21.85
CA PRO A 26 3.40 10.19 -23.27
C PRO A 26 2.50 9.04 -23.76
N PRO A 27 1.86 9.14 -24.94
CA PRO A 27 0.86 8.16 -25.41
C PRO A 27 1.40 6.74 -25.61
N GLY A 28 2.72 6.58 -25.79
CA GLY A 28 3.38 5.26 -25.82
C GLY A 28 3.25 4.50 -24.48
N GLN A 29 3.37 5.18 -23.34
CA GLN A 29 3.20 4.55 -22.03
C GLN A 29 1.74 4.26 -21.69
N ILE A 30 0.82 5.10 -22.16
CA ILE A 30 -0.63 4.86 -22.08
C ILE A 30 -0.99 3.54 -22.79
N THR A 31 -0.34 3.25 -23.92
CA THR A 31 -0.58 2.03 -24.71
C THR A 31 0.04 0.78 -24.07
N SER A 32 1.18 0.91 -23.38
CA SER A 32 1.85 -0.23 -22.73
C SER A 32 1.37 -0.52 -21.30
N LEU A 33 0.68 0.44 -20.66
CA LEU A 33 0.29 0.42 -19.23
C LEU A 33 1.48 0.23 -18.26
N ALA A 34 2.70 0.50 -18.73
CA ALA A 34 3.95 0.36 -17.99
C ALA A 34 4.64 1.73 -17.87
N PRO A 35 4.22 2.59 -16.92
CA PRO A 35 4.74 3.94 -16.80
C PRO A 35 6.17 3.97 -16.26
N ARG A 36 6.91 5.01 -16.67
CA ARG A 36 8.24 5.37 -16.17
C ARG A 36 8.31 6.87 -16.01
N ALA A 37 8.63 7.32 -14.79
CA ALA A 37 8.66 8.73 -14.40
C ALA A 37 9.79 9.51 -15.11
N ASP A 38 10.90 8.85 -15.41
CA ASP A 38 12.04 9.39 -16.17
C ASP A 38 11.62 10.02 -17.53
N ALA A 39 10.57 9.47 -18.16
CA ALA A 39 10.06 9.97 -19.44
C ALA A 39 8.96 11.05 -19.32
N TRP A 40 8.69 11.57 -18.12
CA TRP A 40 7.67 12.60 -17.86
C TRP A 40 8.25 13.98 -17.57
N ASP A 41 9.58 14.12 -17.62
CA ASP A 41 10.35 15.26 -17.11
C ASP A 41 10.02 15.62 -15.65
N PRO A 42 10.62 14.92 -14.67
CA PRO A 42 10.43 15.20 -13.25
C PRO A 42 10.84 16.61 -12.78
N GLU A 43 11.56 17.39 -13.59
CA GLU A 43 11.98 18.76 -13.24
C GLU A 43 10.91 19.80 -13.61
N ASN A 44 10.10 19.53 -14.65
CA ASN A 44 9.12 20.48 -15.20
C ASN A 44 7.67 19.93 -15.13
N PRO A 45 7.05 19.87 -13.94
CA PRO A 45 5.65 19.45 -13.79
C PRO A 45 4.68 20.42 -14.48
N PHE A 46 3.61 19.88 -15.06
CA PHE A 46 2.58 20.64 -15.76
C PHE A 46 1.83 21.61 -14.82
N PHE A 47 1.56 21.18 -13.59
CA PHE A 47 1.29 22.06 -12.45
C PHE A 47 1.56 21.33 -11.13
N THR A 48 1.67 22.09 -10.03
CA THR A 48 1.56 21.57 -8.66
C THR A 48 0.17 21.86 -8.15
N GLY A 49 -0.55 20.86 -7.65
CA GLY A 49 -1.91 20.97 -7.13
C GLY A 49 -2.15 20.01 -5.96
N SER A 50 -3.41 19.81 -5.58
CA SER A 50 -3.76 18.92 -4.46
C SER A 50 -4.50 17.67 -4.90
N ILE A 51 -4.38 16.59 -4.13
CA ILE A 51 -5.09 15.32 -4.35
C ILE A 51 -5.96 14.99 -3.14
N ARG A 52 -7.12 14.37 -3.39
CA ARG A 52 -7.98 13.79 -2.34
C ARG A 52 -8.48 12.42 -2.76
N VAL A 53 -8.52 11.48 -1.82
CA VAL A 53 -9.17 10.18 -1.98
C VAL A 53 -10.45 10.21 -1.14
N LEU A 54 -11.60 10.12 -1.81
CA LEU A 54 -12.94 10.16 -1.21
C LEU A 54 -13.67 8.85 -1.45
N GLN A 55 -14.16 8.23 -0.38
CA GLN A 55 -15.16 7.17 -0.47
C GLN A 55 -16.56 7.80 -0.36
N LYS A 56 -17.48 7.50 -1.27
CA LYS A 56 -18.91 7.88 -1.20
C LYS A 56 -19.76 6.62 -1.26
N GLY A 57 -20.28 6.19 -0.12
CA GLY A 57 -20.89 4.87 0.01
C GLY A 57 -19.87 3.76 -0.27
N ASP A 58 -20.12 2.93 -1.28
CA ASP A 58 -19.22 1.83 -1.69
C ASP A 58 -18.17 2.26 -2.73
N ALA A 59 -18.43 3.32 -3.50
CA ALA A 59 -17.54 3.81 -4.55
C ALA A 59 -16.41 4.69 -3.99
N CYS A 60 -15.22 4.62 -4.60
CA CYS A 60 -14.09 5.50 -4.28
C CYS A 60 -13.71 6.39 -5.46
N PHE A 61 -13.22 7.58 -5.16
CA PHE A 61 -12.85 8.60 -6.14
C PHE A 61 -11.52 9.23 -5.74
N VAL A 62 -10.56 9.22 -6.67
CA VAL A 62 -9.34 10.03 -6.57
C VAL A 62 -9.59 11.32 -7.34
N GLN A 63 -9.56 12.45 -6.65
CA GLN A 63 -9.78 13.79 -7.21
C GLN A 63 -8.47 14.58 -7.21
N LEU A 64 -8.13 15.15 -8.36
CA LEU A 64 -7.06 16.14 -8.52
C LEU A 64 -7.65 17.53 -8.60
N PHE A 65 -7.05 18.49 -7.91
CA PHE A 65 -7.46 19.89 -7.89
C PHE A 65 -6.34 20.79 -8.42
N GLU A 66 -6.72 21.83 -9.14
CA GLU A 66 -5.80 22.90 -9.57
C GLU A 66 -5.25 23.67 -8.35
N PRO A 67 -4.08 24.31 -8.46
CA PRO A 67 -3.61 25.25 -7.43
C PRO A 67 -4.55 26.46 -7.29
N ASP A 68 -4.73 26.96 -6.07
CA ASP A 68 -5.42 28.24 -5.80
C ASP A 68 -4.55 29.42 -6.26
N ALA A 69 -4.57 29.68 -7.56
CA ALA A 69 -3.73 30.68 -8.23
C ALA A 69 -4.37 32.08 -8.33
N THR A 70 -5.60 32.28 -7.83
CA THR A 70 -6.35 33.53 -7.98
C THR A 70 -7.14 33.90 -6.73
N THR A 71 -6.88 35.12 -6.21
CA THR A 71 -7.47 35.75 -5.02
C THR A 71 -9.00 35.91 -5.05
N GLU A 72 -9.64 35.65 -6.19
CA GLU A 72 -11.12 35.66 -6.33
C GLU A 72 -11.76 34.28 -6.02
N SER A 73 -10.96 33.21 -5.93
CA SER A 73 -11.45 31.83 -5.78
C SER A 73 -11.73 31.39 -4.33
N GLU A 74 -11.30 32.18 -3.34
CA GLU A 74 -11.49 31.86 -1.89
C GLU A 74 -12.96 31.64 -1.52
N ALA A 75 -13.90 32.27 -2.24
CA ALA A 75 -15.34 32.11 -2.06
C ALA A 75 -15.93 30.83 -2.68
N ARG A 76 -15.16 30.08 -3.50
CA ARG A 76 -15.62 28.91 -4.26
C ARG A 76 -14.91 27.60 -3.89
N GLY A 77 -13.74 27.69 -3.25
CA GLY A 77 -12.95 26.53 -2.84
C GLY A 77 -12.18 25.87 -3.99
N PRO A 78 -11.43 24.79 -3.72
CA PRO A 78 -10.46 24.23 -4.67
C PRO A 78 -11.15 23.68 -5.91
N ARG A 79 -10.68 24.10 -7.08
CA ARG A 79 -11.24 23.72 -8.38
C ARG A 79 -10.81 22.30 -8.77
N LEU A 80 -11.78 21.40 -8.93
CA LEU A 80 -11.56 20.05 -9.44
C LEU A 80 -11.00 20.12 -10.87
N PHE A 81 -9.82 19.56 -11.08
CA PHE A 81 -9.17 19.41 -12.38
C PHE A 81 -9.66 18.14 -13.09
N ALA A 82 -9.62 17.01 -12.38
CA ALA A 82 -9.96 15.70 -12.92
C ALA A 82 -10.32 14.70 -11.81
N GLN A 83 -11.11 13.67 -12.15
CA GLN A 83 -11.52 12.61 -11.24
C GLN A 83 -11.23 11.21 -11.83
N CYS A 84 -10.82 10.28 -10.97
CA CYS A 84 -10.65 8.87 -11.26
C CYS A 84 -11.66 8.08 -10.40
N PRO A 85 -12.76 7.56 -10.98
CA PRO A 85 -13.76 6.77 -10.27
C PRO A 85 -13.29 5.32 -10.15
N ILE A 86 -12.82 4.91 -8.98
CA ILE A 86 -12.33 3.56 -8.71
C ILE A 86 -13.51 2.67 -8.29
N GLN A 87 -13.99 1.86 -9.23
CA GLN A 87 -14.94 0.77 -8.98
C GLN A 87 -14.18 -0.56 -8.95
N ILE A 88 -14.16 -1.20 -7.78
CA ILE A 88 -13.50 -2.49 -7.56
C ILE A 88 -14.53 -3.61 -7.73
N THR A 89 -14.28 -4.51 -8.68
CA THR A 89 -15.13 -5.70 -8.93
C THR A 89 -14.26 -6.94 -9.03
N SER A 90 -14.86 -8.14 -9.15
CA SER A 90 -14.12 -9.40 -9.37
C SER A 90 -13.17 -9.35 -10.56
N ASP A 91 -13.56 -8.60 -11.59
CA ASP A 91 -12.92 -8.61 -12.91
C ASP A 91 -12.03 -7.36 -13.13
N MET A 92 -12.17 -6.33 -12.28
CA MET A 92 -11.48 -5.05 -12.40
C MET A 92 -10.86 -4.63 -11.06
N ALA A 93 -9.55 -4.87 -10.96
CA ALA A 93 -8.72 -4.51 -9.81
C ALA A 93 -8.22 -3.05 -9.87
N LEU A 94 -7.57 -2.61 -8.78
CA LEU A 94 -6.95 -1.28 -8.66
C LEU A 94 -5.97 -0.96 -9.82
N ASP A 95 -5.25 -1.98 -10.29
CA ASP A 95 -4.23 -1.90 -11.34
C ASP A 95 -4.81 -1.52 -12.73
N ALA A 96 -6.15 -1.48 -12.88
CA ALA A 96 -6.85 -0.95 -14.06
C ALA A 96 -7.17 0.57 -13.96
N TYR A 97 -6.74 1.21 -12.88
CA TYR A 97 -6.95 2.63 -12.56
C TYR A 97 -5.67 3.34 -12.13
N VAL A 98 -4.78 2.65 -11.41
CA VAL A 98 -3.58 3.23 -10.79
C VAL A 98 -2.39 2.31 -11.08
N HIS A 99 -1.41 2.81 -11.82
CA HIS A 99 -0.20 2.07 -12.18
C HIS A 99 1.02 2.67 -11.47
N ASP A 100 1.83 1.81 -10.87
CA ASP A 100 3.13 2.18 -10.30
C ASP A 100 4.17 2.50 -11.38
N CYS A 101 4.98 3.54 -11.19
CA CYS A 101 6.16 3.75 -12.03
C CYS A 101 7.29 2.78 -11.63
N ALA A 102 7.78 1.99 -12.58
CA ALA A 102 8.73 0.89 -12.32
C ALA A 102 10.13 1.38 -11.87
N ASP A 103 10.45 2.64 -12.18
CA ASP A 103 11.69 3.35 -11.84
C ASP A 103 11.61 4.12 -10.51
N SER A 104 10.41 4.45 -10.02
CA SER A 104 10.26 5.27 -8.81
C SER A 104 8.93 5.09 -8.08
N SER A 105 9.01 4.69 -6.80
CA SER A 105 7.85 4.56 -5.91
C SER A 105 7.27 5.90 -5.40
N ARG A 106 7.51 6.98 -6.14
CA ARG A 106 7.05 8.35 -5.84
C ARG A 106 6.06 8.89 -6.88
N TYR A 107 5.94 8.21 -8.02
CA TYR A 107 5.13 8.61 -9.16
C TYR A 107 4.17 7.48 -9.55
N PHE A 108 2.97 7.86 -10.00
CA PHE A 108 1.90 6.94 -10.40
C PHE A 108 1.19 7.46 -11.65
N MET A 109 0.69 6.56 -12.49
CA MET A 109 -0.22 6.92 -13.58
C MET A 109 -1.66 6.64 -13.16
N LEU A 110 -2.52 7.66 -13.20
CA LEU A 110 -3.95 7.55 -12.89
C LEU A 110 -4.80 7.57 -14.16
N ARG A 111 -5.79 6.66 -14.25
CA ARG A 111 -6.84 6.69 -15.26
C ARG A 111 -7.95 7.66 -14.84
N MET A 112 -7.92 8.87 -15.37
CA MET A 112 -8.97 9.86 -15.15
C MET A 112 -10.13 9.61 -16.12
N GLU A 113 -11.36 9.90 -15.69
CA GLU A 113 -12.58 9.72 -16.48
C GLU A 113 -13.45 10.98 -16.33
N ASP A 114 -13.78 11.62 -17.45
CA ASP A 114 -14.63 12.83 -17.49
C ASP A 114 -16.11 12.45 -17.32
N GLU A 115 -16.78 13.08 -16.35
CA GLU A 115 -18.21 12.89 -16.06
C GLU A 115 -19.10 13.30 -17.25
N GLN A 116 -18.72 14.33 -18.01
CA GLN A 116 -19.56 14.85 -19.10
C GLN A 116 -19.39 14.08 -20.41
N SER A 117 -18.15 13.75 -20.80
CA SER A 117 -17.87 13.07 -22.07
C SER A 117 -17.63 11.56 -21.94
N SER A 118 -17.58 11.00 -20.72
CA SER A 118 -17.16 9.62 -20.43
C SER A 118 -15.81 9.22 -21.06
N ARG A 119 -14.95 10.22 -21.34
CA ARG A 119 -13.65 10.02 -21.97
C ARG A 119 -12.61 9.67 -20.93
N ARG A 120 -11.83 8.63 -21.21
CA ARG A 120 -10.69 8.20 -20.39
C ARG A 120 -9.43 8.91 -20.85
N ALA A 121 -8.70 9.45 -19.89
CA ALA A 121 -7.36 10.02 -20.05
C ALA A 121 -6.43 9.40 -18.99
N PHE A 122 -5.12 9.48 -19.22
CA PHE A 122 -4.14 9.07 -18.22
C PHE A 122 -3.27 10.26 -17.84
N VAL A 123 -3.11 10.46 -16.54
CA VAL A 123 -2.41 11.60 -15.94
C VAL A 123 -1.32 11.06 -15.02
N GLY A 124 -0.10 11.58 -15.16
CA GLY A 124 1.00 11.27 -14.26
C GLY A 124 0.87 12.12 -13.01
N ILE A 125 1.07 11.52 -11.84
CA ILE A 125 1.18 12.25 -10.57
C ILE A 125 2.50 11.92 -9.89
N GLY A 126 3.04 12.88 -9.15
CA GLY A 126 4.26 12.74 -8.35
C GLY A 126 4.13 13.41 -7.01
N PHE A 127 4.55 12.72 -5.95
CA PHE A 127 4.66 13.31 -4.62
C PHE A 127 6.10 13.77 -4.36
N PRO A 128 6.33 14.88 -3.62
CA PRO A 128 7.66 15.25 -3.15
C PRO A 128 8.16 14.24 -2.12
N ASP A 129 7.30 13.88 -1.16
CA ASP A 129 7.64 12.93 -0.11
C ASP A 129 7.29 11.49 -0.49
N ARG A 130 8.27 10.60 -0.33
CA ARG A 130 8.08 9.15 -0.48
C ARG A 130 7.06 8.60 0.52
N THR A 131 6.94 9.23 1.70
CA THR A 131 5.94 8.90 2.73
C THR A 131 4.52 9.21 2.26
N ALA A 132 4.30 10.36 1.59
CA ALA A 132 2.99 10.72 1.04
C ALA A 132 2.58 9.76 -0.10
N ALA A 133 3.51 9.45 -1.01
CA ALA A 133 3.31 8.43 -2.06
C ALA A 133 2.95 7.04 -1.49
N PHE A 134 3.68 6.60 -0.46
CA PHE A 134 3.39 5.33 0.21
C PHE A 134 2.02 5.33 0.88
N ASN A 135 1.67 6.39 1.61
CA ASN A 135 0.37 6.54 2.27
C ASN A 135 -0.78 6.53 1.26
N PHE A 136 -0.67 7.29 0.16
CA PHE A 136 -1.64 7.29 -0.93
C PHE A 136 -1.89 5.88 -1.47
N LYS A 137 -0.82 5.13 -1.80
CA LYS A 137 -0.92 3.75 -2.28
C LYS A 137 -1.52 2.81 -1.24
N ALA A 138 -1.10 2.91 0.02
CA ALA A 138 -1.62 2.09 1.12
C ALA A 138 -3.13 2.31 1.32
N THR A 139 -3.59 3.56 1.30
CA THR A 139 -5.01 3.92 1.38
C THR A 139 -5.83 3.27 0.26
N LEU A 140 -5.34 3.28 -0.98
CA LEU A 140 -6.03 2.66 -2.11
C LEU A 140 -6.05 1.11 -2.01
N GLN A 141 -4.95 0.51 -1.54
CA GLN A 141 -4.90 -0.93 -1.30
C GLN A 141 -5.82 -1.37 -0.16
N ASP A 142 -5.95 -0.58 0.92
CA ASP A 142 -6.86 -0.87 2.03
C ASP A 142 -8.32 -0.65 1.65
N TYR A 143 -8.64 0.35 0.82
CA TYR A 143 -9.96 0.46 0.18
C TYR A 143 -10.26 -0.76 -0.71
N THR A 144 -9.30 -1.24 -1.50
CA THR A 144 -9.48 -2.43 -2.36
C THR A 144 -9.81 -3.68 -1.52
N LYS A 145 -9.10 -3.89 -0.39
CA LYS A 145 -9.40 -4.96 0.58
C LYS A 145 -10.77 -4.81 1.24
N TYR A 146 -11.21 -3.57 1.49
CA TYR A 146 -12.53 -3.27 2.03
C TYR A 146 -13.64 -3.60 1.02
N ALA A 147 -13.54 -3.12 -0.22
CA ALA A 147 -14.53 -3.34 -1.27
C ALA A 147 -14.70 -4.83 -1.60
N MET A 148 -13.59 -5.57 -1.73
CA MET A 148 -13.61 -7.03 -1.91
C MET A 148 -14.36 -7.74 -0.77
N ARG A 149 -14.19 -7.30 0.49
CA ARG A 149 -14.96 -7.85 1.63
C ARG A 149 -16.44 -7.49 1.57
N GLN A 150 -16.82 -6.29 1.10
CA GLN A 150 -18.24 -5.96 0.93
C GLN A 150 -18.88 -6.83 -0.16
N LEU A 151 -18.16 -7.09 -1.26
CA LEU A 151 -18.59 -8.01 -2.32
C LEU A 151 -18.81 -9.43 -1.79
N GLU A 152 -17.86 -9.98 -1.03
CA GLU A 152 -17.99 -11.29 -0.35
C GLU A 152 -19.21 -11.35 0.59
N VAL A 153 -19.42 -10.30 1.40
CA VAL A 153 -20.54 -10.22 2.35
C VAL A 153 -21.87 -10.10 1.62
N GLN A 154 -21.95 -9.32 0.54
CA GLN A 154 -23.16 -9.15 -0.26
C GLN A 154 -23.53 -10.45 -1.00
N GLN A 155 -22.56 -11.16 -1.57
CA GLN A 155 -22.78 -12.50 -2.13
C GLN A 155 -23.34 -13.46 -1.07
N GLN A 156 -22.74 -13.50 0.13
CA GLN A 156 -23.23 -14.33 1.23
C GLN A 156 -24.64 -13.91 1.70
N GLN A 157 -24.98 -12.63 1.67
CA GLN A 157 -26.34 -12.16 1.99
C GLN A 157 -27.36 -12.60 0.93
N VAL A 158 -27.00 -12.56 -0.36
CA VAL A 158 -27.87 -13.06 -1.45
C VAL A 158 -28.06 -14.57 -1.35
N GLU A 159 -27.00 -15.35 -1.15
CA GLU A 159 -27.10 -16.81 -0.93
C GLU A 159 -28.01 -17.14 0.26
N ASN A 160 -27.82 -16.48 1.41
CA ASN A 160 -28.62 -16.73 2.61
C ASN A 160 -30.06 -16.22 2.48
N GLY A 161 -30.30 -15.13 1.76
CA GLY A 161 -31.62 -14.54 1.53
C GLY A 161 -32.47 -15.34 0.53
N ALA A 162 -31.90 -15.82 -0.57
CA ALA A 162 -32.58 -16.73 -1.50
C ALA A 162 -33.05 -18.02 -0.80
N THR A 163 -32.22 -18.54 0.11
CA THR A 163 -32.52 -19.73 0.94
C THR A 163 -33.69 -19.52 1.94
N ILE A 164 -34.29 -18.33 2.03
CA ILE A 164 -35.46 -18.07 2.92
C ILE A 164 -36.79 -18.23 2.18
N GLN A 165 -36.82 -18.15 0.83
CA GLN A 165 -38.08 -18.23 0.07
C GLN A 165 -38.37 -19.63 -0.50
N GLU A 166 -37.36 -20.49 -0.69
CA GLU A 166 -37.54 -21.86 -1.16
C GLU A 166 -36.82 -22.88 -0.26
N GLN A 167 -37.53 -23.46 0.72
CA GLN A 167 -37.48 -24.89 1.08
C GLN A 167 -38.44 -25.26 2.22
N THR A 168 -39.72 -25.37 1.90
CA THR A 168 -40.66 -26.24 2.63
C THR A 168 -40.65 -27.67 2.04
N THR A 169 -39.44 -28.23 1.86
CA THR A 169 -39.21 -29.60 1.39
C THR A 169 -37.83 -30.08 1.86
N ALA A 170 -37.64 -31.40 1.95
CA ALA A 170 -36.51 -32.01 2.64
C ALA A 170 -35.26 -32.26 1.77
N ASP A 171 -34.19 -32.68 2.47
CA ASP A 171 -32.94 -33.28 2.00
C ASP A 171 -31.82 -32.40 1.40
N GLN A 172 -30.87 -32.04 2.30
CA GLN A 172 -29.40 -32.10 2.14
C GLN A 172 -28.75 -31.28 1.00
N VAL A 173 -27.83 -30.34 1.28
CA VAL A 173 -26.50 -30.59 1.90
C VAL A 173 -26.14 -29.56 2.98
N ALA A 174 -25.42 -29.99 4.02
CA ALA A 174 -25.15 -29.22 5.23
C ALA A 174 -24.03 -28.14 5.11
N ARG A 175 -24.32 -26.99 4.49
CA ARG A 175 -23.52 -25.76 4.71
C ARG A 175 -23.82 -25.24 6.12
N LYS A 176 -22.89 -25.41 7.06
CA LYS A 176 -23.07 -25.10 8.49
C LYS A 176 -23.27 -23.59 8.71
N LYS A 177 -24.53 -23.14 8.68
CA LYS A 177 -24.98 -21.92 9.36
C LYS A 177 -24.67 -22.08 10.85
N SER A 178 -23.58 -21.50 11.34
CA SER A 178 -23.28 -21.51 12.78
C SER A 178 -24.31 -20.64 13.47
N ASN A 179 -25.25 -21.27 14.18
CA ASN A 179 -26.18 -20.58 15.06
C ASN A 179 -25.39 -19.98 16.24
N LEU A 180 -24.93 -18.74 16.06
CA LEU A 180 -24.25 -17.93 17.07
C LEU A 180 -25.24 -17.21 18.01
N GLY A 181 -26.54 -17.32 17.73
CA GLY A 181 -27.58 -16.96 18.70
C GLY A 181 -27.55 -17.91 19.89
N LEU A 182 -27.66 -17.32 21.09
CA LEU A 182 -27.86 -18.08 22.32
C LEU A 182 -29.24 -18.75 22.28
N PRO A 183 -29.38 -20.04 22.65
CA PRO A 183 -30.69 -20.63 22.88
C PRO A 183 -31.35 -19.97 24.10
N ASP A 184 -32.68 -19.94 24.12
CA ASP A 184 -33.44 -19.25 25.17
C ASP A 184 -33.04 -19.70 26.58
N GLY A 185 -32.68 -18.73 27.43
CA GLY A 185 -32.17 -18.96 28.79
C GLY A 185 -30.65 -19.09 28.93
N ALA A 186 -29.88 -19.24 27.84
CA ALA A 186 -28.41 -19.31 27.94
C ALA A 186 -27.77 -17.95 28.24
N THR A 187 -26.99 -17.87 29.33
CA THR A 187 -26.36 -16.63 29.81
C THR A 187 -24.84 -16.66 29.68
N ILE A 188 -24.24 -15.73 28.94
CA ILE A 188 -22.77 -15.61 28.81
C ILE A 188 -22.18 -14.93 30.07
N ARG A 189 -21.43 -15.68 30.86
CA ARG A 189 -20.74 -15.16 32.07
C ARG A 189 -19.39 -14.52 31.72
N ILE A 190 -19.40 -13.26 31.28
CA ILE A 190 -18.17 -12.52 30.96
C ILE A 190 -17.43 -12.11 32.26
N LYS A 191 -16.28 -12.75 32.55
CA LYS A 191 -15.37 -12.32 33.63
C LYS A 191 -14.50 -11.13 33.18
N LEU A 192 -15.08 -9.93 33.18
CA LEU A 192 -14.34 -8.69 32.95
C LEU A 192 -13.32 -8.45 34.07
N ARG A 193 -12.02 -8.61 33.77
CA ARG A 193 -10.94 -8.19 34.68
C ARG A 193 -10.70 -6.68 34.51
N THR A 194 -11.59 -5.87 35.05
CA THR A 194 -11.43 -4.42 35.13
C THR A 194 -10.16 -4.09 35.92
N LYS A 195 -9.13 -3.58 35.23
CA LYS A 195 -7.99 -2.92 35.89
C LYS A 195 -8.43 -1.53 36.34
N SER A 196 -9.22 -1.48 37.42
CA SER A 196 -9.51 -0.25 38.16
C SER A 196 -8.21 0.26 38.80
N SER A 197 -7.50 1.10 38.06
CA SER A 197 -6.25 1.74 38.47
C SER A 197 -6.55 2.93 39.38
N ASP A 198 -6.77 2.69 40.66
CA ASP A 198 -6.96 3.74 41.65
C ASP A 198 -6.02 3.60 42.86
N ASN A 199 -4.76 4.03 42.66
CA ASN A 199 -4.09 4.97 43.56
C ASN A 199 -2.80 5.49 42.89
N PRO A 200 -2.37 6.74 43.14
CA PRO A 200 -1.14 7.29 42.57
C PRO A 200 0.10 6.95 43.43
N LYS A 201 1.29 7.15 42.82
CA LYS A 201 2.64 7.08 43.44
C LYS A 201 3.15 5.68 43.83
N THR A 202 3.96 5.10 42.95
CA THR A 202 5.38 4.80 43.23
C THR A 202 6.12 4.67 41.91
N VAL A 203 7.28 5.33 41.78
CA VAL A 203 8.13 5.21 40.59
C VAL A 203 9.12 4.07 40.79
N THR A 204 8.96 2.99 40.04
CA THR A 204 10.03 2.02 39.79
C THR A 204 9.85 1.43 38.40
N GLN A 205 10.88 1.50 37.57
CA GLN A 205 10.91 0.87 36.25
C GLN A 205 11.09 -0.64 36.39
N CYS A 206 10.50 -1.44 35.49
CA CYS A 206 11.28 -2.32 34.61
C CYS A 206 10.43 -3.19 33.65
N SER A 207 11.07 -3.54 32.53
CA SER A 207 10.88 -4.75 31.70
C SER A 207 9.47 -5.16 31.25
N ARG A 208 9.21 -5.02 29.94
CA ARG A 208 8.22 -5.84 29.24
C ARG A 208 8.73 -7.29 29.17
N ARG A 209 7.90 -8.26 29.56
CA ARG A 209 8.08 -9.67 29.17
C ARG A 209 6.80 -10.16 28.51
N ASN A 210 6.91 -10.64 27.27
CA ASN A 210 5.84 -11.38 26.61
C ASN A 210 5.80 -12.77 27.24
N ASP A 211 4.64 -13.18 27.75
CA ASP A 211 4.40 -14.57 28.13
C ASP A 211 3.93 -15.34 26.90
N ALA A 212 4.80 -16.18 26.35
CA ALA A 212 4.52 -17.07 25.23
C ALA A 212 4.82 -18.50 25.68
N GLY A 213 3.87 -19.09 26.43
CA GLY A 213 4.05 -20.38 27.06
C GLY A 213 4.20 -21.53 26.06
N TYR A 214 5.43 -22.01 25.88
CA TYR A 214 5.72 -23.32 25.31
C TYR A 214 6.41 -24.21 26.33
N ASN A 215 5.95 -25.46 26.43
CA ASN A 215 6.29 -26.37 27.51
C ASN A 215 7.67 -27.00 27.27
N ALA A 216 8.61 -26.82 28.19
CA ALA A 216 10.01 -27.19 28.00
C ALA A 216 10.43 -28.36 28.90
N THR A 217 10.50 -29.57 28.33
CA THR A 217 11.30 -30.68 28.86
C THR A 217 12.14 -31.29 27.74
N ASN A 218 13.31 -31.83 28.12
CA ASN A 218 14.24 -32.61 27.29
C ASN A 218 15.20 -31.87 26.32
N MET A 219 16.41 -31.65 26.83
CA MET A 219 17.63 -32.32 26.34
C MET A 219 18.18 -31.99 24.93
N ALA A 220 19.13 -31.06 24.91
CA ALA A 220 20.38 -31.06 24.12
C ALA A 220 20.36 -31.44 22.61
N LYS A 221 20.53 -30.42 21.75
CA LYS A 221 21.48 -30.39 20.61
C LYS A 221 21.43 -29.05 19.85
N THR A 222 22.24 -28.08 20.26
CA THR A 222 22.52 -26.88 19.45
C THR A 222 23.49 -27.23 18.31
N ARG A 223 23.00 -27.26 17.06
CA ARG A 223 23.89 -27.33 15.89
C ARG A 223 24.42 -25.93 15.59
N LEU A 224 25.58 -25.59 16.16
CA LEU A 224 26.39 -24.47 15.68
C LEU A 224 26.91 -24.82 14.28
N ILE A 225 26.78 -23.91 13.32
CA ILE A 225 27.40 -24.02 11.99
C ILE A 225 28.87 -23.59 12.14
N PRO A 226 29.85 -24.37 11.63
CA PRO A 226 31.26 -24.00 11.74
C PRO A 226 31.59 -22.76 10.87
N PRO A 227 32.53 -21.90 11.30
CA PRO A 227 33.02 -20.80 10.46
C PRO A 227 33.81 -21.32 9.25
N PRO A 228 33.85 -20.58 8.13
CA PRO A 228 34.63 -20.96 6.96
C PRO A 228 36.15 -20.86 7.24
N PRO A 229 36.98 -21.72 6.62
CA PRO A 229 38.43 -21.69 6.80
C PRO A 229 39.08 -20.45 6.15
N ARG A 230 40.24 -20.05 6.69
CA ARG A 230 41.18 -19.10 6.06
C ARG A 230 42.35 -19.90 5.49
N ASP A 231 42.69 -19.70 4.21
CA ASP A 231 43.88 -20.28 3.58
C ASP A 231 44.95 -19.22 3.30
N SER A 232 46.20 -19.51 3.68
CA SER A 232 47.44 -18.79 3.34
C SER A 232 48.66 -19.51 3.98
N PRO A 233 49.88 -19.43 3.41
CA PRO A 233 50.25 -19.56 2.00
C PRO A 233 51.43 -20.56 1.83
N SER A 234 52.15 -20.53 0.69
CA SER A 234 53.39 -21.30 0.35
C SER A 234 53.17 -22.69 -0.29
N SER A 235 54.01 -23.23 -1.21
CA SER A 235 55.25 -22.70 -1.84
C SER A 235 55.66 -23.44 -3.15
N VAL A 236 56.09 -22.64 -4.14
CA VAL A 236 57.24 -22.83 -5.08
C VAL A 236 57.43 -24.15 -5.88
N ALA A 237 57.33 -24.04 -7.22
CA ALA A 237 58.27 -24.58 -8.24
C ALA A 237 57.90 -24.01 -9.65
N THR A 238 58.66 -23.08 -10.27
CA THR A 238 59.73 -23.29 -11.27
C THR A 238 59.37 -24.21 -12.46
N HIS A 239 59.51 -23.83 -13.74
CA HIS A 239 60.09 -22.65 -14.44
C HIS A 239 59.05 -22.07 -15.48
N ALA A 240 59.29 -21.22 -16.49
CA ALA A 240 60.49 -20.75 -17.20
C ALA A 240 60.31 -19.36 -17.89
N ARG A 241 61.06 -19.09 -18.98
CA ARG A 241 61.16 -17.83 -19.76
C ARG A 241 61.77 -18.15 -21.16
N PRO A 242 61.95 -17.21 -22.11
CA PRO A 242 61.46 -15.82 -22.20
C PRO A 242 60.72 -15.47 -23.51
N SER A 243 59.94 -14.38 -23.56
CA SER A 243 60.30 -13.05 -24.16
C SER A 243 59.07 -12.56 -24.98
N VAL A 244 58.87 -11.30 -25.39
CA VAL A 244 59.55 -9.98 -25.28
C VAL A 244 58.52 -8.96 -24.69
N ILE A 245 58.64 -7.61 -24.59
CA ILE A 245 59.64 -6.58 -24.94
C ILE A 245 59.63 -5.44 -23.88
N ALA A 246 59.93 -4.17 -24.23
CA ALA A 246 59.72 -2.95 -23.40
C ALA A 246 58.38 -2.25 -23.79
N GLU A 247 57.90 -1.13 -23.24
CA GLU A 247 58.55 0.00 -22.54
C GLU A 247 57.57 0.72 -21.57
N SER A 248 57.89 1.93 -21.10
CA SER A 248 57.41 2.50 -19.84
C SER A 248 56.30 3.56 -19.91
N SER A 249 55.50 3.63 -18.83
CA SER A 249 55.01 4.89 -18.24
C SER A 249 54.59 4.64 -16.79
N ALA A 250 55.08 5.43 -15.84
CA ALA A 250 54.73 5.30 -14.42
C ALA A 250 53.55 6.20 -14.03
N ILE A 251 52.67 5.69 -13.17
CA ILE A 251 51.71 6.44 -12.36
C ILE A 251 51.79 5.82 -10.96
N ASP A 252 51.81 6.66 -9.92
CA ASP A 252 52.02 6.27 -8.52
C ASP A 252 50.68 6.39 -7.79
N ASP A 253 50.13 5.27 -7.30
CA ASP A 253 48.87 5.24 -6.55
C ASP A 253 49.19 5.21 -5.04
N GLU A 254 49.06 6.38 -4.38
CA GLU A 254 49.45 6.55 -2.97
C GLU A 254 48.57 5.77 -1.97
N ASP A 255 49.18 4.76 -1.37
CA ASP A 255 49.12 4.44 0.07
C ASP A 255 47.83 4.80 0.83
N TRP A 256 46.76 4.04 0.61
CA TRP A 256 45.53 4.14 1.42
C TRP A 256 45.79 3.58 2.84
N GLY A 257 46.23 4.47 3.73
CA GLY A 257 46.91 4.12 4.98
C GLY A 257 46.17 3.22 5.97
N ASP A 258 46.97 2.43 6.69
CA ASP A 258 46.57 1.61 7.83
C ASP A 258 46.04 2.46 8.99
N PHE A 259 44.90 2.05 9.57
CA PHE A 259 44.46 2.52 10.87
C PHE A 259 43.92 1.36 11.71
N THR A 260 44.82 0.60 12.31
CA THR A 260 44.48 -0.35 13.38
C THR A 260 45.34 -0.15 14.63
N SER A 261 44.66 -0.20 15.79
CA SER A 261 45.24 -0.37 17.14
C SER A 261 45.99 0.81 17.80
N ALA A 262 45.25 1.55 18.62
CA ALA A 262 45.72 2.11 19.90
C ALA A 262 44.60 1.97 20.94
#